data_AF-A0A970J6J6-F1
#
_entry.id   AF-A0A970J6J6-F1
#
_cell.length_a   1.000
_cell.length_b   1.000
_cell.length_c   1.000
_cell.angle_alpha   90.00
_cell.angle_beta   90.00
_cell.angle_gamma   90.00
#
_symmetry.space_group_name_H-M   'P 1'
#
loop_
_entity.id
_entity.type
_entity.pdbx_description
1 polymer ?
#
loop_
_entity_poly.entity_id
_entity_poly.type
_entity_poly.pdbx_seq_one_letter_code
_entity_poly.pdbx_strand_id
1 'polypeptide(L)'
;SKVFEGDVVLVSLGRRPNVQPAAKLNLELERGAIRTDEHLQTSVPGVYAIGDVNGKQMLAHAASAEGLVAVENILGGSAAINYDKVPACIYTFPEVAMVGLTEQEAVRRGHKVVVGSFPLSANGKALAEGEPEGLIKIVADQAYGEVLGVHIIAAHATDLISEAVLALELEATVHELAKAIHPHPTFSEALMEAAHAALGQAIHLFKKQ
;
A
#
# COMPACT_ATOMS: atom_id res chain seq x y z
N SER A 1 -26.20 9.04 27.09
CA SER A 1 -25.18 8.02 26.74
C SER A 1 -25.88 6.69 26.56
N LYS A 2 -25.48 5.88 25.57
CA LYS A 2 -25.90 4.47 25.49
C LYS A 2 -24.87 3.63 26.25
N VAL A 3 -25.35 2.64 27.01
CA VAL A 3 -24.51 1.69 27.77
C VAL A 3 -24.59 0.34 27.07
N PHE A 4 -23.45 -0.33 26.95
CA PHE A 4 -23.33 -1.70 26.44
C PHE A 4 -22.63 -2.54 27.51
N GLU A 5 -23.14 -3.75 27.75
CA GLU A 5 -22.59 -4.69 28.74
C GLU A 5 -21.77 -5.79 28.05
N GLY A 6 -20.70 -6.25 28.69
CA GLY A 6 -19.82 -7.32 28.22
C GLY A 6 -18.73 -7.65 29.23
N ASP A 7 -18.09 -8.82 29.10
CA ASP A 7 -17.10 -9.31 30.07
C ASP A 7 -15.73 -8.61 29.94
N VAL A 8 -15.36 -8.21 28.73
CA VAL A 8 -14.04 -7.64 28.40
C VAL A 8 -14.17 -6.52 27.37
N VAL A 9 -13.28 -5.53 27.45
CA VAL A 9 -13.14 -4.45 26.47
C VAL A 9 -11.73 -4.46 25.88
N LEU A 10 -11.62 -4.52 24.54
CA LEU A 10 -10.37 -4.30 23.81
C LEU A 10 -10.29 -2.83 23.38
N VAL A 11 -9.23 -2.13 23.78
CA VAL A 11 -8.98 -0.74 23.39
C VAL A 11 -7.85 -0.69 22.36
N SER A 12 -8.21 -0.50 21.09
CA SER A 12 -7.29 -0.47 19.94
C SER A 12 -7.34 0.85 19.17
N LEU A 13 -7.26 1.98 19.88
CA LEU A 13 -7.42 3.33 19.32
C LEU A 13 -6.20 3.86 18.54
N GLY A 14 -5.07 3.15 18.57
CA GLY A 14 -3.84 3.53 17.88
C GLY A 14 -2.59 3.32 18.73
N ARG A 15 -1.46 3.85 18.25
CA ARG A 15 -0.14 3.79 18.88
C ARG A 15 0.42 5.19 19.09
N ARG A 16 1.38 5.33 20.00
CA ARG A 16 2.11 6.58 20.24
C ARG A 16 3.62 6.33 20.13
N PRO A 17 4.37 7.16 19.39
CA PRO A 17 5.83 7.10 19.34
C PRO A 17 6.46 7.12 20.75
N ASN A 18 7.37 6.19 21.04
CA ASN A 18 8.10 6.18 22.30
C ASN A 18 9.34 7.08 22.21
N VAL A 19 9.15 8.36 22.48
CA VAL A 19 10.17 9.41 22.31
C VAL A 19 10.92 9.79 23.58
N GLN A 20 10.89 8.93 24.61
CA GLN A 20 11.63 9.20 25.86
C GLN A 20 13.12 9.57 25.67
N PRO A 21 13.87 8.98 24.71
CA PRO A 21 15.27 9.36 24.47
C PRO A 21 15.45 10.75 23.88
N ALA A 22 14.44 11.32 23.23
CA ALA A 22 14.56 12.55 22.45
C ALA A 22 15.06 13.74 23.28
N ALA A 23 14.53 13.90 24.51
CA ALA A 23 14.93 14.98 25.41
C ALA A 23 16.40 14.90 25.83
N LYS A 24 16.94 13.68 26.03
CA LYS A 24 18.34 13.48 26.44
C LYS A 24 19.33 13.80 25.33
N LEU A 25 18.89 13.68 24.07
CA LEU A 25 19.69 13.88 22.87
C LEU A 25 19.40 15.21 22.17
N ASN A 26 18.57 16.08 22.75
CA ASN A 26 18.10 17.34 22.14
C ASN A 26 17.50 17.15 20.74
N LEU A 27 16.75 16.06 20.53
CA LEU A 27 16.07 15.79 19.27
C LEU A 27 14.78 16.60 19.18
N GLU A 28 14.57 17.25 18.04
CA GLU A 28 13.32 17.95 17.75
C GLU A 28 12.17 16.96 17.58
N LEU A 29 11.01 17.33 18.12
CA LEU A 29 9.78 16.57 17.97
C LEU A 29 8.81 17.31 17.05
N GLU A 30 8.11 16.55 16.23
CA GLU A 30 6.98 17.03 15.45
C GLU A 30 5.79 16.11 15.70
N ARG A 31 4.65 16.68 16.11
CA ARG A 31 3.39 15.92 16.40
C ARG A 31 3.59 14.73 17.36
N GLY A 32 4.55 14.82 18.28
CA GLY A 32 4.85 13.79 19.27
C GLY A 32 5.77 12.66 18.79
N ALA A 33 6.35 12.78 17.59
CA ALA A 33 7.35 11.87 17.02
C ALA A 33 8.70 12.58 16.83
N ILE A 34 9.80 11.83 16.71
CA ILE A 34 11.12 12.40 16.41
C ILE A 34 11.11 12.92 14.97
N ARG A 35 11.36 14.22 14.79
CA ARG A 35 11.40 14.83 13.46
C ARG A 35 12.60 14.29 12.69
N THR A 36 12.37 13.87 11.45
CA THR A 36 13.42 13.49 10.50
C THR A 36 13.19 14.14 9.15
N ASP A 37 14.27 14.38 8.41
CA ASP A 37 14.22 14.79 7.01
C ASP A 37 13.89 13.61 6.07
N GLU A 38 14.03 13.81 4.77
CA GLU A 38 13.80 12.78 3.74
C GLU A 38 14.81 11.62 3.78
N HIS A 39 15.99 11.86 4.37
CA HIS A 39 17.08 10.90 4.56
C HIS A 39 17.06 10.22 5.93
N LEU A 40 15.99 10.44 6.71
CA LEU A 40 15.76 9.90 8.06
C LEU A 40 16.70 10.47 9.13
N GLN A 41 17.42 11.54 8.80
CA GLN A 41 18.31 12.21 9.73
C GLN A 41 17.52 13.16 10.63
N THR A 42 17.87 13.17 11.91
CA THR A 42 17.22 14.02 12.92
C THR A 42 17.78 15.45 12.91
N SER A 43 17.30 16.30 13.83
CA SER A 43 17.88 17.64 14.07
C SER A 43 19.35 17.61 14.53
N VAL A 44 19.88 16.46 14.96
CA VAL A 44 21.27 16.30 15.36
C VAL A 44 22.06 15.57 14.27
N PRO A 45 23.14 16.19 13.73
CA PRO A 45 23.95 15.57 12.70
C PRO A 45 24.51 14.19 13.10
N GLY A 46 24.38 13.21 12.20
CA GLY A 46 24.81 11.84 12.44
C GLY A 46 23.86 10.99 13.30
N VAL A 47 22.73 11.54 13.75
CA VAL A 47 21.69 10.81 14.49
C VAL A 47 20.47 10.62 13.60
N TYR A 48 19.99 9.38 13.52
CA TYR A 48 18.88 8.95 12.67
C TYR A 48 17.74 8.37 13.51
N ALA A 49 16.51 8.42 13.00
CA ALA A 49 15.35 7.81 13.63
C ALA A 49 14.44 7.10 12.61
N ILE A 50 14.11 5.84 12.89
CA ILE A 50 13.39 4.93 11.98
C ILE A 50 12.19 4.29 12.68
N GLY A 51 11.23 3.82 11.90
CA GLY A 51 10.02 3.15 12.32
C GLY A 51 9.13 4.03 13.20
N ASP A 52 8.36 3.37 14.07
CA ASP A 52 7.32 3.98 14.89
C ASP A 52 7.73 5.28 15.64
N VAL A 53 9.02 5.48 15.94
CA VAL A 53 9.48 6.67 16.67
C VAL A 53 9.48 7.95 15.84
N ASN A 54 9.58 7.88 14.51
CA ASN A 54 9.49 9.05 13.63
C ASN A 54 8.05 9.38 13.21
N GLY A 55 7.11 8.47 13.47
CA GLY A 55 5.68 8.68 13.26
C GLY A 55 5.24 8.80 11.79
N LYS A 56 6.10 8.45 10.82
CA LYS A 56 5.78 8.51 9.38
C LYS A 56 4.83 7.37 8.98
N GLN A 57 5.24 6.12 9.17
CA GLN A 57 4.40 4.95 8.89
C GLN A 57 4.70 3.81 9.88
N MET A 58 3.72 3.47 10.72
CA MET A 58 3.87 2.47 11.80
C MET A 58 3.63 1.03 11.30
N LEU A 59 4.44 0.60 10.33
CA LEU A 59 4.42 -0.73 9.76
C LEU A 59 5.82 -1.37 9.84
N ALA A 60 5.87 -2.68 10.10
CA ALA A 60 7.12 -3.39 10.33
C ALA A 60 8.07 -3.34 9.12
N HIS A 61 7.56 -3.59 7.92
CA HIS A 61 8.35 -3.52 6.67
C HIS A 61 8.78 -2.09 6.32
N ALA A 62 7.98 -1.08 6.66
CA ALA A 62 8.38 0.33 6.53
C ALA A 62 9.58 0.63 7.44
N ALA A 63 9.50 0.24 8.72
CA ALA A 63 10.60 0.42 9.68
C ALA A 63 11.88 -0.31 9.26
N SER A 64 11.77 -1.51 8.69
CA SER A 64 12.92 -2.25 8.16
C SER A 64 13.56 -1.54 6.96
N ALA A 65 12.76 -1.04 6.02
CA ALA A 65 13.27 -0.28 4.87
C ALA A 65 13.93 1.04 5.32
N GLU A 66 13.31 1.73 6.28
CA GLU A 66 13.89 2.91 6.92
C GLU A 66 15.24 2.62 7.58
N GLY A 67 15.41 1.45 8.20
CA GLY A 67 16.70 1.02 8.73
C GLY A 67 17.79 0.90 7.66
N LEU A 68 17.46 0.32 6.51
CA LEU A 68 18.40 0.21 5.38
C LEU A 68 18.79 1.59 4.84
N VAL A 69 17.82 2.47 4.63
CA VAL A 69 18.05 3.83 4.14
C VAL A 69 18.88 4.65 5.13
N ALA A 70 18.59 4.56 6.43
CA ALA A 70 19.38 5.24 7.44
C ALA A 70 20.84 4.77 7.44
N VAL A 71 21.09 3.45 7.33
CA VAL A 71 22.46 2.91 7.26
C VAL A 71 23.17 3.35 5.98
N GLU A 72 22.49 3.33 4.83
CA GLU A 72 23.07 3.82 3.57
C GLU A 72 23.50 5.30 3.67
N ASN A 73 22.67 6.13 4.28
CA ASN A 73 22.96 7.56 4.49
C ASN A 73 24.07 7.79 5.53
N ILE A 74 24.15 6.95 6.58
CA ILE A 74 25.29 6.94 7.52
C ILE A 74 26.61 6.67 6.77
N LEU A 75 26.58 5.82 5.74
CA LEU A 75 27.74 5.48 4.92
C LEU A 75 28.06 6.52 3.82
N GLY A 76 27.35 7.65 3.79
CA GLY A 76 27.57 8.74 2.83
C GLY A 76 26.70 8.67 1.57
N GLY A 77 25.67 7.83 1.56
CA GLY A 77 24.63 7.82 0.54
C GLY A 77 23.64 8.97 0.67
N SER A 78 22.63 8.97 -0.21
CA SER A 78 21.54 9.97 -0.23
C SER A 78 20.19 9.33 -0.55
N ALA A 79 19.96 8.13 -0.02
CA ALA A 79 18.72 7.38 -0.20
C ALA A 79 17.55 8.05 0.53
N ALA A 80 16.35 7.90 -0.03
CA ALA A 80 15.11 8.38 0.54
C ALA A 80 14.02 7.31 0.34
N ILE A 81 12.93 7.40 1.11
CA ILE A 81 11.81 6.47 1.04
C ILE A 81 10.62 7.14 0.39
N ASN A 82 10.09 6.50 -0.65
CA ASN A 82 8.78 6.83 -1.19
C ASN A 82 7.69 6.07 -0.42
N TYR A 83 7.04 6.75 0.52
CA TYR A 83 5.99 6.16 1.34
C TYR A 83 4.72 5.80 0.56
N ASP A 84 4.50 6.38 -0.63
CA ASP A 84 3.37 5.96 -1.49
C ASP A 84 3.57 4.51 -2.00
N LYS A 85 4.81 4.00 -2.02
CA LYS A 85 5.11 2.62 -2.47
C LYS A 85 5.16 1.58 -1.33
N VAL A 86 4.87 2.00 -0.09
CA VAL A 86 4.85 1.07 1.05
C VAL A 86 3.46 0.42 1.16
N PRO A 87 3.34 -0.91 1.03
CA PRO A 87 2.04 -1.57 1.10
C PRO A 87 1.47 -1.54 2.52
N ALA A 88 0.15 -1.62 2.65
CA ALA A 88 -0.55 -1.80 3.92
C ALA A 88 -1.51 -2.99 3.84
N CYS A 89 -1.55 -3.80 4.90
CA CYS A 89 -2.26 -5.08 4.93
C CYS A 89 -3.14 -5.20 6.19
N ILE A 90 -4.33 -5.76 6.03
CA ILE A 90 -5.24 -6.19 7.10
C ILE A 90 -5.52 -7.68 6.90
N TYR A 91 -5.12 -8.49 7.87
CA TYR A 91 -5.14 -9.95 7.83
C TYR A 91 -6.49 -10.52 8.32
N THR A 92 -7.59 -9.92 7.88
CA THR A 92 -8.95 -10.45 8.11
C THR A 92 -9.28 -11.54 7.08
N PHE A 93 -10.52 -12.04 7.13
CA PHE A 93 -11.05 -12.95 6.13
C PHE A 93 -12.31 -12.36 5.49
N PRO A 94 -12.28 -11.97 4.20
CA PRO A 94 -11.12 -11.92 3.32
C PRO A 94 -10.05 -10.91 3.77
N GLU A 95 -8.84 -11.05 3.25
CA GLU A 95 -7.75 -10.12 3.49
C GLU A 95 -7.98 -8.81 2.73
N VAL A 96 -7.35 -7.74 3.21
CA VAL A 96 -7.33 -6.45 2.53
C VAL A 96 -5.89 -5.99 2.38
N ALA A 97 -5.48 -5.58 1.19
CA ALA A 97 -4.17 -5.02 0.95
C ALA A 97 -4.24 -3.83 0.00
N MET A 98 -3.34 -2.86 0.16
CA MET A 98 -3.23 -1.72 -0.74
C MET A 98 -1.79 -1.22 -0.84
N VAL A 99 -1.47 -0.58 -1.96
CA VAL A 99 -0.25 0.20 -2.17
C VAL A 99 -0.57 1.37 -3.10
N GLY A 100 0.12 2.49 -2.94
CA GLY A 100 -0.09 3.68 -3.77
C GLY A 100 -1.28 4.54 -3.36
N LEU A 101 -1.72 5.35 -4.32
CA LEU A 101 -2.74 6.36 -4.14
C LEU A 101 -4.14 5.77 -4.25
N THR A 102 -5.01 6.18 -3.32
CA THR A 102 -6.46 6.05 -3.54
C THR A 102 -6.90 6.95 -4.71
N GLU A 103 -8.04 6.64 -5.31
CA GLU A 103 -8.62 7.49 -6.37
C GLU A 103 -8.83 8.94 -5.92
N GLN A 104 -9.33 9.14 -4.69
CA GLN A 104 -9.52 10.47 -4.12
C GLN A 104 -8.19 11.19 -3.91
N GLU A 105 -7.15 10.48 -3.50
CA GLU A 105 -5.82 11.05 -3.34
C GLU A 105 -5.20 11.45 -4.68
N ALA A 106 -5.26 10.56 -5.67
CA ALA A 106 -4.75 10.83 -7.01
C ALA A 106 -5.43 12.07 -7.64
N VAL A 107 -6.76 12.18 -7.53
CA VAL A 107 -7.49 13.37 -8.00
C VAL A 107 -7.09 14.63 -7.21
N ARG A 108 -6.94 14.55 -5.88
CA ARG A 108 -6.47 15.68 -5.06
C ARG A 108 -5.06 16.14 -5.44
N ARG A 109 -4.19 15.21 -5.85
CA ARG A 109 -2.84 15.49 -6.34
C ARG A 109 -2.80 15.96 -7.81
N GLY A 110 -3.95 16.10 -8.46
CA GLY A 110 -4.07 16.68 -9.81
C GLY A 110 -4.02 15.68 -10.96
N HIS A 111 -4.01 14.37 -10.67
CA HIS A 111 -4.08 13.35 -11.71
C HIS A 111 -5.47 13.29 -12.34
N LYS A 112 -5.51 13.07 -13.65
CA LYS A 112 -6.72 12.58 -14.31
C LYS A 112 -6.67 11.07 -14.25
N VAL A 113 -7.62 10.46 -13.55
CA VAL A 113 -7.54 9.02 -13.24
C VAL A 113 -8.45 8.20 -14.14
N VAL A 114 -7.98 7.00 -14.48
CA VAL A 114 -8.80 5.89 -14.95
C VAL A 114 -8.76 4.78 -13.90
N VAL A 115 -9.90 4.11 -13.70
CA VAL A 115 -10.05 3.06 -12.71
C VAL A 115 -10.46 1.77 -13.40
N GLY A 116 -9.73 0.70 -13.13
CA GLY A 116 -10.10 -0.65 -13.50
C GLY A 116 -10.42 -1.46 -12.26
N SER A 117 -11.47 -2.28 -12.31
CA SER A 117 -11.81 -3.18 -11.20
C SER A 117 -12.28 -4.54 -11.71
N PHE A 118 -11.86 -5.60 -11.04
CA PHE A 118 -12.29 -6.97 -11.33
C PHE A 118 -12.81 -7.66 -10.06
N PRO A 119 -14.08 -8.09 -10.03
CA PRO A 119 -14.66 -8.83 -8.90
C PRO A 119 -14.18 -10.29 -8.90
N LEU A 120 -13.89 -10.84 -7.72
CA LEU A 120 -13.47 -12.24 -7.59
C LEU A 120 -14.59 -13.24 -7.89
N SER A 121 -15.84 -12.81 -7.89
CA SER A 121 -16.96 -13.64 -8.38
C SER A 121 -16.85 -14.02 -9.86
N ALA A 122 -15.99 -13.34 -10.63
CA ALA A 122 -15.68 -13.66 -12.02
C ALA A 122 -14.34 -14.40 -12.19
N ASN A 123 -13.62 -14.68 -11.10
CA ASN A 123 -12.35 -15.42 -11.12
C ASN A 123 -12.61 -16.93 -10.91
N GLY A 124 -12.14 -17.76 -11.84
CA GLY A 124 -12.36 -19.21 -11.79
C GLY A 124 -11.67 -19.91 -10.60
N LYS A 125 -10.49 -19.44 -10.18
CA LYS A 125 -9.77 -19.99 -9.03
C LYS A 125 -10.49 -19.69 -7.72
N ALA A 126 -10.93 -18.46 -7.53
CA ALA A 126 -11.70 -18.01 -6.37
C ALA A 126 -12.98 -18.83 -6.21
N LEU A 127 -13.72 -19.07 -7.31
CA LEU A 127 -14.90 -19.94 -7.30
C LEU A 127 -14.56 -21.39 -6.95
N ALA A 128 -13.45 -21.92 -7.49
CA ALA A 128 -13.03 -23.29 -7.22
C ALA A 128 -12.61 -23.52 -5.75
N GLU A 129 -12.12 -22.48 -5.07
CA GLU A 129 -11.72 -22.53 -3.66
C GLU A 129 -12.84 -22.11 -2.69
N GLY A 130 -13.97 -21.62 -3.20
CA GLY A 130 -15.07 -21.17 -2.36
C GLY A 130 -14.86 -19.79 -1.76
N GLU A 131 -13.99 -18.98 -2.36
CA GLU A 131 -13.61 -17.62 -1.90
C GLU A 131 -13.96 -16.52 -2.93
N PRO A 132 -15.21 -16.44 -3.44
CA PRO A 132 -15.58 -15.50 -4.50
C PRO A 132 -15.73 -14.04 -4.03
N GLU A 133 -15.65 -13.77 -2.73
CA GLU A 133 -15.83 -12.44 -2.18
C GLU A 133 -14.65 -11.50 -2.45
N GLY A 134 -14.98 -10.27 -2.84
CA GLY A 134 -14.01 -9.19 -2.98
C GLY A 134 -13.71 -8.80 -4.43
N LEU A 135 -12.65 -8.02 -4.60
CA LEU A 135 -12.25 -7.42 -5.87
C LEU A 135 -10.80 -6.94 -5.84
N ILE A 136 -10.25 -6.75 -7.04
CA ILE A 136 -9.02 -5.98 -7.25
C ILE A 136 -9.39 -4.68 -7.96
N LYS A 137 -8.83 -3.56 -7.50
CA LYS A 137 -8.99 -2.22 -8.08
C LYS A 137 -7.62 -1.61 -8.38
N ILE A 138 -7.45 -1.13 -9.61
CA ILE A 138 -6.28 -0.35 -10.05
C ILE A 138 -6.72 1.10 -10.29
N VAL A 139 -5.95 2.04 -9.76
CA VAL A 139 -6.02 3.48 -10.04
C VAL A 139 -4.82 3.81 -10.91
N ALA A 140 -5.06 4.37 -12.09
CA ALA A 140 -4.00 4.72 -13.03
C ALA A 140 -4.18 6.14 -13.58
N ASP A 141 -3.07 6.77 -13.99
CA ASP A 141 -3.11 8.05 -14.69
C ASP A 141 -3.64 7.86 -16.13
N GLN A 142 -4.52 8.75 -16.57
CA GLN A 142 -5.19 8.65 -17.85
C GLN A 142 -4.27 8.94 -19.04
N ALA A 143 -3.22 9.76 -18.88
CA ALA A 143 -2.40 10.22 -20.01
C ALA A 143 -1.57 9.09 -20.61
N TYR A 144 -0.89 8.32 -19.76
CA TYR A 144 0.03 7.25 -20.18
C TYR A 144 -0.28 5.88 -19.56
N GLY A 145 -1.26 5.81 -18.64
CA GLY A 145 -1.64 4.57 -17.99
C GLY A 145 -0.75 4.15 -16.83
N GLU A 146 0.10 5.04 -16.30
CA GLU A 146 0.93 4.78 -15.12
C GLU A 146 0.06 4.30 -13.95
N VAL A 147 0.46 3.21 -13.29
CA VAL A 147 -0.25 2.68 -12.12
C VAL A 147 0.07 3.55 -10.91
N LEU A 148 -0.96 4.24 -10.39
CA LEU A 148 -0.83 5.13 -9.22
C LEU A 148 -1.14 4.41 -7.92
N GLY A 149 -1.95 3.36 -7.95
CA GLY A 149 -2.28 2.58 -6.77
C GLY A 149 -3.12 1.34 -7.05
N VAL A 150 -3.00 0.34 -6.18
CA VAL A 150 -3.71 -0.93 -6.27
C VAL A 150 -4.32 -1.27 -4.91
N HIS A 151 -5.56 -1.71 -4.91
CA HIS A 151 -6.33 -2.04 -3.72
C HIS A 151 -7.01 -3.39 -3.94
N ILE A 152 -6.84 -4.30 -2.99
CA ILE A 152 -7.25 -5.70 -3.10
C ILE A 152 -8.07 -6.06 -1.85
N ILE A 153 -9.23 -6.66 -2.09
CA ILE A 153 -9.98 -7.41 -1.09
C ILE A 153 -10.14 -8.81 -1.66
N ALA A 154 -9.48 -9.79 -1.07
CA ALA A 154 -9.39 -11.14 -1.64
C ALA A 154 -8.86 -12.15 -0.60
N ALA A 155 -9.07 -13.43 -0.84
CA ALA A 155 -8.15 -14.43 -0.30
C ALA A 155 -6.74 -14.15 -0.88
N HIS A 156 -5.71 -14.26 -0.03
CA HIS A 156 -4.31 -13.99 -0.39
C HIS A 156 -4.00 -12.55 -0.85
N ALA A 157 -4.82 -11.56 -0.48
CA ALA A 157 -4.59 -10.15 -0.84
C ALA A 157 -3.19 -9.68 -0.43
N THR A 158 -2.69 -10.13 0.72
CA THR A 158 -1.41 -9.73 1.28
C THR A 158 -0.20 -10.31 0.55
N ASP A 159 -0.38 -11.43 -0.17
CA ASP A 159 0.64 -11.96 -1.07
C ASP A 159 0.56 -11.25 -2.44
N LEU A 160 -0.65 -11.12 -2.99
CA LEU A 160 -0.91 -10.54 -4.31
C LEU A 160 -0.44 -9.09 -4.43
N ILE A 161 -0.52 -8.30 -3.34
CA ILE A 161 -0.12 -6.89 -3.36
C ILE A 161 1.37 -6.70 -3.68
N SER A 162 2.19 -7.73 -3.47
CA SER A 162 3.63 -7.68 -3.77
C SER A 162 3.92 -7.44 -5.26
N GLU A 163 3.07 -7.96 -6.16
CA GLU A 163 3.18 -7.67 -7.59
C GLU A 163 2.91 -6.18 -7.88
N ALA A 164 1.90 -5.61 -7.21
CA ALA A 164 1.60 -4.20 -7.34
C ALA A 164 2.71 -3.30 -6.77
N VAL A 165 3.35 -3.69 -5.66
CA VAL A 165 4.53 -2.99 -5.14
C VAL A 165 5.62 -2.93 -6.20
N LEU A 166 5.93 -4.06 -6.85
CA LEU A 166 6.92 -4.08 -7.93
C LEU A 166 6.48 -3.22 -9.13
N ALA A 167 5.20 -3.25 -9.49
CA ALA A 167 4.66 -2.43 -10.58
C ALA A 167 4.83 -0.93 -10.29
N LEU A 168 4.54 -0.46 -9.08
CA LEU A 168 4.77 0.93 -8.68
C LEU A 168 6.26 1.26 -8.59
N GLU A 169 7.12 0.31 -8.19
CA GLU A 169 8.56 0.55 -8.18
C GLU A 169 9.14 0.76 -9.57
N LEU A 170 8.62 0.03 -10.56
CA LEU A 170 9.04 0.12 -11.96
C LEU A 170 8.30 1.19 -12.77
N GLU A 171 7.42 1.97 -12.14
CA GLU A 171 6.55 2.95 -12.81
C GLU A 171 5.74 2.31 -13.95
N ALA A 172 5.32 1.06 -13.73
CA ALA A 172 4.64 0.25 -14.73
C ALA A 172 3.28 0.84 -15.08
N THR A 173 2.83 0.52 -16.28
CA THR A 173 1.54 0.95 -16.81
C THR A 173 0.50 -0.18 -16.76
N VAL A 174 -0.79 0.19 -16.80
CA VAL A 174 -1.88 -0.77 -16.97
C VAL A 174 -1.76 -1.56 -18.28
N HIS A 175 -1.05 -1.04 -19.29
CA HIS A 175 -0.77 -1.77 -20.53
C HIS A 175 0.21 -2.93 -20.30
N GLU A 176 1.22 -2.73 -19.46
CA GLU A 176 2.20 -3.77 -19.13
C GLU A 176 1.57 -4.84 -18.24
N LEU A 177 0.78 -4.44 -17.23
CA LEU A 177 0.03 -5.38 -16.40
C LEU A 177 -0.97 -6.21 -17.22
N ALA A 178 -1.69 -5.59 -18.15
CA ALA A 178 -2.62 -6.29 -19.05
C ALA A 178 -1.91 -7.22 -20.05
N LYS A 179 -0.67 -6.90 -20.45
CA LYS A 179 0.11 -7.71 -21.39
C LYS A 179 0.83 -8.87 -20.71
N ALA A 180 1.11 -8.76 -19.42
CA ALA A 180 1.81 -9.78 -18.65
C ALA A 180 1.00 -11.08 -18.61
N ILE A 181 1.64 -12.20 -18.96
CA ILE A 181 0.99 -13.51 -18.98
C ILE A 181 0.91 -14.02 -17.54
N HIS A 182 -0.29 -13.94 -16.95
CA HIS A 182 -0.59 -14.51 -15.65
C HIS A 182 -0.93 -16.00 -15.78
N PRO A 183 -0.50 -16.84 -14.82
CA PRO A 183 -0.88 -18.25 -14.81
C PRO A 183 -2.38 -18.42 -14.57
N HIS A 184 -2.98 -19.41 -15.25
CA HIS A 184 -4.40 -19.76 -15.11
C HIS A 184 -4.58 -21.21 -14.64
N PRO A 185 -5.49 -21.52 -13.70
CA PRO A 185 -6.28 -20.58 -12.91
C PRO A 185 -5.54 -20.13 -11.63
N THR A 186 -5.50 -18.81 -11.36
CA THR A 186 -4.91 -18.23 -10.13
C THR A 186 -5.70 -17.01 -9.64
N PHE A 187 -5.44 -16.54 -8.41
CA PHE A 187 -5.97 -15.23 -7.98
C PHE A 187 -5.26 -14.07 -8.69
N SER A 188 -3.99 -14.21 -9.06
CA SER A 188 -3.22 -13.10 -9.64
C SER A 188 -3.74 -12.68 -11.02
N GLU A 189 -4.37 -13.57 -11.80
CA GLU A 189 -5.01 -13.20 -13.06
C GLU A 189 -6.12 -12.14 -12.89
N ALA A 190 -6.68 -11.96 -11.69
CA ALA A 190 -7.62 -10.87 -11.41
C ALA A 190 -6.96 -9.48 -11.45
N LEU A 191 -5.65 -9.38 -11.20
CA LEU A 191 -4.90 -8.12 -11.34
C LEU A 191 -4.75 -7.74 -12.81
N MET A 192 -4.41 -8.71 -13.66
CA MET A 192 -4.40 -8.58 -15.13
C MET A 192 -5.76 -8.14 -15.67
N GLU A 193 -6.84 -8.78 -15.22
CA GLU A 193 -8.20 -8.41 -15.64
C GLU A 193 -8.63 -7.03 -15.13
N ALA A 194 -8.20 -6.62 -13.93
CA ALA A 194 -8.42 -5.26 -13.45
C ALA A 194 -7.68 -4.22 -14.33
N ALA A 195 -6.47 -4.55 -14.82
CA ALA A 195 -5.75 -3.72 -15.79
C ALA A 195 -6.47 -3.69 -17.14
N HIS A 196 -6.95 -4.82 -17.66
CA HIS A 196 -7.80 -4.84 -18.86
C HIS A 196 -9.09 -4.03 -18.66
N ALA A 197 -9.69 -4.05 -17.47
CA ALA A 197 -10.87 -3.24 -17.15
C ALA A 197 -10.56 -1.73 -17.22
N ALA A 198 -9.39 -1.29 -16.72
CA ALA A 198 -8.95 0.11 -16.86
C ALA A 198 -8.79 0.53 -18.33
N LEU A 199 -8.43 -0.42 -19.21
CA LEU A 199 -8.32 -0.21 -20.66
C LEU A 199 -9.65 -0.38 -21.42
N GLY A 200 -10.73 -0.78 -20.75
CA GLY A 200 -12.01 -1.12 -21.41
C GLY A 200 -11.96 -2.39 -22.26
N GLN A 201 -11.05 -3.31 -21.92
CA GLN A 201 -10.72 -4.54 -22.65
C GLN A 201 -10.91 -5.83 -21.83
N ALA A 202 -11.51 -5.75 -20.64
CA ALA A 202 -11.74 -6.93 -19.79
C ALA A 202 -12.52 -8.02 -20.56
N ILE A 203 -12.04 -9.26 -20.45
CA ILE A 203 -12.59 -10.41 -21.20
C ILE A 203 -13.65 -11.12 -20.36
N HIS A 204 -13.40 -11.25 -19.06
CA HIS A 204 -14.27 -11.98 -18.14
C HIS A 204 -15.27 -11.08 -17.41
N LEU A 205 -15.45 -9.83 -17.89
CA LEU A 205 -16.49 -8.92 -17.41
C LEU A 205 -17.44 -8.53 -18.54
N PHE A 206 -18.74 -8.54 -18.22
CA PHE A 206 -19.73 -7.93 -19.08
C PHE A 206 -19.55 -6.41 -19.07
N LYS A 207 -19.35 -5.79 -20.26
CA LYS A 207 -19.45 -4.34 -20.40
C LYS A 207 -20.86 -3.91 -20.01
N LYS A 208 -20.99 -3.08 -18.97
CA LYS A 208 -22.23 -2.33 -18.77
C LYS A 208 -22.40 -1.41 -19.99
N GLN A 209 -23.46 -1.62 -20.76
CA GLN A 209 -23.90 -0.71 -21.83
C GLN A 209 -24.28 0.65 -21.25
#